data_AF-A0A368HHW8-F1
#
_entry.id   AF-A0A368HHW8-F1
#
_cell.length_a   1.000
_cell.length_b   1.000
_cell.length_c   1.000
_cell.angle_alpha   90.00
_cell.angle_beta   90.00
_cell.angle_gamma   90.00
#
_symmetry.space_group_name_H-M   'P 1'
#
loop_
_entity.id
_entity.type
_entity.pdbx_description
1 polymer ?
#
loop_
_entity_poly.entity_id
_entity_poly.type
_entity_poly.pdbx_seq_one_letter_code
_entity_poly.pdbx_strand_id
1 'polypeptide(L)'
;MGAKGTPAARRRRPATRLATPAVALLILAGCARPSASAPTTSMPAITPGPPLGIVHEGWHTGLIVPEAELTGVLRSLRVRLAAAPFVVIGWGQRRYYMARDPGLLTGLAALFPSASVIHVRPWRPGPGYRSSRHRTWLHLPAGGWRGLRVFLDRALAHPHGHLQALGAHGRRGLFFASTETYDAFHTCNTWTMQALHAARLPATSTDVLFAGQVSSALHVAPLRRFQTTLMITPGHNSSS
;
A
#
# COMPACT_ATOMS: atom_id res chain seq x y z
N MET A 1 21.14 14.66 -99.51
CA MET A 1 19.69 14.36 -99.35
C MET A 1 19.54 12.85 -99.29
N GLY A 2 19.01 12.30 -98.20
CA GLY A 2 18.81 10.86 -98.09
C GLY A 2 18.21 10.50 -96.73
N ALA A 3 16.95 10.08 -96.76
CA ALA A 3 16.17 9.71 -95.59
C ALA A 3 16.30 8.20 -95.26
N LYS A 4 15.89 7.87 -94.03
CA LYS A 4 15.55 6.52 -93.48
C LYS A 4 16.75 5.59 -93.21
N GLY A 5 16.78 4.79 -92.14
CA GLY A 5 15.77 4.54 -91.13
C GLY A 5 16.19 3.50 -90.06
N THR A 6 15.27 3.33 -89.11
CA THR A 6 14.99 2.20 -88.20
C THR A 6 16.04 1.71 -87.18
N PRO A 7 15.70 1.69 -85.87
CA PRO A 7 16.46 1.01 -84.84
C PRO A 7 15.88 -0.37 -84.50
N ALA A 8 16.74 -1.34 -84.17
CA ALA A 8 16.33 -2.65 -83.63
C ALA A 8 16.97 -2.89 -82.25
N ALA A 9 16.13 -3.31 -81.32
CA ALA A 9 16.39 -3.43 -79.89
C ALA A 9 17.24 -4.67 -79.52
N ARG A 10 17.93 -4.60 -78.38
CA ARG A 10 18.34 -5.79 -77.62
C ARG A 10 17.94 -5.67 -76.15
N ARG A 11 17.05 -6.59 -75.76
CA ARG A 11 16.47 -6.80 -74.43
C ARG A 11 17.56 -6.93 -73.34
N ARG A 12 17.32 -6.29 -72.18
CA ARG A 12 18.00 -6.61 -70.92
C ARG A 12 17.00 -7.32 -70.00
N ARG A 13 17.32 -8.54 -69.56
CA ARG A 13 16.66 -9.21 -68.43
C ARG A 13 17.55 -9.00 -67.20
N PRO A 14 17.07 -8.49 -66.07
CA PRO A 14 17.83 -8.56 -64.82
C PRO A 14 17.59 -9.90 -64.12
N ALA A 15 18.68 -10.47 -63.62
CA ALA A 15 18.71 -11.70 -62.84
C ALA A 15 18.21 -11.46 -61.42
N THR A 16 17.33 -12.34 -60.95
CA THR A 16 16.94 -12.48 -59.54
C THR A 16 18.15 -12.94 -58.73
N ARG A 17 18.50 -12.21 -57.67
CA ARG A 17 19.33 -12.72 -56.57
C ARG A 17 18.57 -12.52 -55.26
N LEU A 18 18.23 -13.65 -54.64
CA LEU A 18 17.81 -13.73 -53.25
C LEU A 18 18.91 -13.14 -52.37
N ALA A 19 18.57 -12.19 -51.50
CA ALA A 19 19.45 -11.69 -50.46
C ALA A 19 18.91 -12.16 -49.09
N THR A 20 19.63 -13.09 -48.49
CA THR A 20 19.47 -13.58 -47.11
C THR A 20 19.83 -12.46 -46.13
N PRO A 21 19.00 -12.09 -45.14
CA PRO A 21 19.37 -11.08 -44.15
C PRO A 21 20.02 -11.77 -42.95
N ALA A 22 21.33 -11.60 -42.79
CA ALA A 22 22.06 -12.01 -41.60
C ALA A 22 23.10 -10.95 -41.24
N VAL A 23 22.69 -9.91 -40.49
CA VAL A 23 23.52 -9.13 -39.55
C VAL A 23 22.54 -8.46 -38.57
N ALA A 24 22.21 -9.09 -37.44
CA ALA A 24 22.95 -9.06 -36.18
C ALA A 24 22.84 -7.73 -35.42
N LEU A 25 22.14 -7.80 -34.28
CA LEU A 25 22.34 -7.05 -33.04
C LEU A 25 22.59 -5.54 -33.17
N LEU A 26 21.50 -4.76 -33.18
CA LEU A 26 21.55 -3.37 -32.71
C LEU A 26 21.73 -3.34 -31.18
N ILE A 27 23.01 -3.31 -30.77
CA ILE A 27 23.57 -2.42 -29.75
C ILE A 27 22.71 -2.22 -28.48
N LEU A 28 22.76 -3.18 -27.56
CA LEU A 28 22.64 -2.90 -26.12
C LEU A 28 23.98 -2.36 -25.63
N ALA A 29 24.18 -1.04 -25.75
CA ALA A 29 25.25 -0.33 -25.05
C ALA A 29 24.66 0.88 -24.33
N GLY A 30 23.67 0.63 -23.47
CA GLY A 30 23.28 1.60 -22.45
C GLY A 30 24.37 1.65 -21.39
N CYS A 31 25.16 2.72 -21.37
CA CYS A 31 26.25 2.93 -20.43
C CYS A 31 25.75 2.75 -18.99
N ALA A 32 26.27 1.72 -18.30
CA ALA A 32 26.21 1.64 -16.85
C ALA A 32 27.00 2.82 -16.28
N ARG A 33 26.31 3.88 -15.86
CA ARG A 33 26.91 4.91 -15.00
C ARG A 33 27.19 4.24 -13.65
N PRO A 34 28.39 4.40 -13.07
CA PRO A 34 28.59 4.03 -11.69
C PRO A 34 27.61 4.87 -10.86
N SER A 35 26.65 4.20 -10.23
CA SER A 35 25.77 4.84 -9.26
C SER A 35 26.66 5.49 -8.21
N ALA A 36 26.66 6.83 -8.18
CA ALA A 36 27.13 7.57 -7.03
C ALA A 36 26.52 6.90 -5.79
N SER A 37 27.35 6.48 -4.85
CA SER A 37 26.92 5.84 -3.61
C SER A 37 25.82 6.72 -3.02
N ALA A 38 24.59 6.22 -3.03
CA ALA A 38 23.47 6.91 -2.43
C ALA A 38 23.87 7.23 -0.98
N PRO A 39 23.62 8.46 -0.49
CA PRO A 39 23.92 8.78 0.89
C PRO A 39 23.26 7.71 1.77
N THR A 40 24.09 7.03 2.57
CA THR A 40 23.66 6.04 3.56
C THR A 40 22.85 6.81 4.60
N THR A 41 21.59 7.08 4.28
CA THR A 41 20.64 7.69 5.21
C THR A 41 20.59 6.73 6.39
N SER A 42 21.13 7.17 7.52
CA SER A 42 21.16 6.39 8.74
C SER A 42 19.73 5.98 9.05
N MET A 43 19.49 4.68 9.16
CA MET A 43 18.15 4.15 9.39
C MET A 43 17.57 4.72 10.70
N PRO A 44 16.29 5.13 10.72
CA PRO A 44 15.69 5.71 11.92
C PRO A 44 15.77 4.78 13.14
N ALA A 45 16.24 5.31 14.27
CA ALA A 45 16.27 4.57 15.52
C ALA A 45 14.85 4.32 16.08
N ILE A 46 14.63 3.13 16.62
CA ILE A 46 13.38 2.74 17.29
C ILE A 46 13.24 3.54 18.58
N THR A 47 12.05 4.11 18.83
CA THR A 47 11.74 4.78 20.09
C THR A 47 10.87 3.88 20.96
N PRO A 48 11.12 3.77 22.28
CA PRO A 48 10.21 3.08 23.20
C PRO A 48 8.82 3.69 23.13
N GLY A 49 7.79 2.85 22.99
CA GLY A 49 6.41 3.30 22.86
C GLY A 49 5.45 2.18 22.47
N PRO A 50 4.14 2.47 22.44
CA PRO A 50 3.16 1.47 22.05
C PRO A 50 3.35 1.12 20.56
N PRO A 51 3.26 -0.16 20.18
CA PRO A 51 3.46 -0.58 18.80
C PRO A 51 2.21 -0.33 17.95
N LEU A 52 2.42 -0.05 16.67
CA LEU A 52 1.41 -0.04 15.62
C LEU A 52 1.17 -1.47 15.15
N GLY A 53 -0.07 -1.94 15.11
CA GLY A 53 -0.39 -3.21 14.47
C GLY A 53 -0.84 -3.02 13.03
N ILE A 54 -0.52 -3.97 12.16
CA ILE A 54 -1.07 -4.09 10.81
C ILE A 54 -1.91 -5.35 10.80
N VAL A 55 -3.18 -5.21 10.43
CA VAL A 55 -4.11 -6.34 10.30
C VAL A 55 -4.25 -6.71 8.82
N HIS A 56 -4.23 -8.00 8.54
CA HIS A 56 -4.53 -8.58 7.25
C HIS A 56 -5.78 -9.48 7.41
N GLU A 57 -6.88 -9.09 6.77
CA GLU A 57 -8.14 -9.84 6.76
C GLU A 57 -8.52 -10.19 5.31
N GLY A 58 -7.99 -11.32 4.84
CA GLY A 58 -8.26 -11.84 3.50
C GLY A 58 -7.56 -11.03 2.40
N TRP A 59 -8.22 -10.00 1.88
CA TRP A 59 -7.75 -9.22 0.74
C TRP A 59 -7.54 -7.75 1.12
N HIS A 60 -7.80 -7.45 2.40
CA HIS A 60 -7.81 -6.11 2.94
C HIS A 60 -6.80 -5.99 4.08
N THR A 61 -6.08 -4.86 4.11
CA THR A 61 -5.20 -4.49 5.22
C THR A 61 -5.66 -3.21 5.91
N GLY A 62 -5.39 -3.12 7.20
CA GLY A 62 -5.68 -1.93 8.00
C GLY A 62 -4.71 -1.77 9.16
N LEU A 63 -4.93 -0.73 9.95
CA LEU A 63 -4.10 -0.34 11.08
C LEU A 63 -4.78 -0.70 12.39
N ILE A 64 -4.02 -1.23 13.34
CA ILE A 64 -4.44 -1.40 14.73
C ILE A 64 -3.70 -0.34 15.54
N VAL A 65 -4.44 0.65 16.01
CA VAL A 65 -3.92 1.83 16.70
C VAL A 65 -4.29 1.76 18.18
N PRO A 66 -3.32 1.92 19.11
CA PRO A 66 -3.60 2.10 20.53
C PRO A 66 -4.53 3.30 20.73
N GLU A 67 -5.56 3.15 21.55
CA GLU A 67 -6.55 4.21 21.78
C GLU A 67 -5.92 5.53 22.27
N ALA A 68 -4.88 5.42 23.11
CA ALA A 68 -4.14 6.55 23.65
C ALA A 68 -3.41 7.39 22.58
N GLU A 69 -3.08 6.81 21.42
CA GLU A 69 -2.39 7.52 20.34
C GLU A 69 -3.36 8.35 19.47
N LEU A 70 -4.67 8.13 19.58
CA LEU A 70 -5.68 8.94 18.90
C LEU A 70 -5.88 10.26 19.67
N THR A 71 -5.02 11.24 19.43
CA THR A 71 -5.04 12.54 20.14
C THR A 71 -5.56 13.66 19.26
N GLY A 72 -5.84 14.84 19.85
CA GLY A 72 -6.36 15.99 19.12
C GLY A 72 -7.70 15.68 18.45
N VAL A 73 -7.83 16.03 17.16
CA VAL A 73 -9.05 15.79 16.36
C VAL A 73 -9.38 14.31 16.18
N LEU A 74 -8.37 13.44 16.14
CA LEU A 74 -8.54 11.99 16.01
C LEU A 74 -9.22 11.37 17.25
N ARG A 75 -9.30 12.10 18.37
CA ARG A 75 -10.08 11.67 19.53
C ARG A 75 -11.56 11.49 19.19
N SER A 76 -12.08 12.29 18.27
CA SER A 76 -13.47 12.20 17.81
C SER A 76 -13.79 10.88 17.11
N LEU A 77 -12.79 10.16 16.58
CA LEU A 77 -12.99 8.85 15.92
C LEU A 77 -13.49 7.78 16.88
N ARG A 78 -13.27 7.93 18.19
CA ARG A 78 -13.60 6.90 19.20
C ARG A 78 -14.73 7.27 20.15
N VAL A 79 -15.21 8.52 20.14
CA VAL A 79 -16.17 9.04 21.15
C VAL A 79 -17.45 8.20 21.24
N ARG A 80 -17.88 7.63 20.11
CA ARG A 80 -19.10 6.82 20.02
C ARG A 80 -18.84 5.32 19.87
N LEU A 81 -17.58 4.90 20.06
CA LEU A 81 -17.22 3.49 20.04
C LEU A 81 -17.27 2.93 21.46
N ALA A 82 -17.57 1.65 21.58
CA ALA A 82 -17.34 0.95 22.85
C ALA A 82 -15.87 1.12 23.26
N ALA A 83 -15.62 1.35 24.54
CA ALA A 83 -14.26 1.45 25.04
C ALA A 83 -13.46 0.21 24.60
N ALA A 84 -12.19 0.38 24.23
CA ALA A 84 -11.28 -0.70 23.86
C ALA A 84 -9.84 -0.16 23.91
N PRO A 85 -8.84 -1.01 24.24
CA PRO A 85 -7.44 -0.58 24.27
C PRO A 85 -6.89 -0.25 22.87
N PHE A 86 -7.53 -0.78 21.83
CA PHE A 86 -7.16 -0.55 20.44
C PHE A 86 -8.37 -0.19 19.59
N VAL A 87 -8.08 0.50 18.50
CA VAL A 87 -9.01 0.80 17.42
C VAL A 87 -8.43 0.25 16.13
N VAL A 88 -9.25 -0.45 15.35
CA VAL A 88 -8.88 -0.84 13.99
C VAL A 88 -9.39 0.23 13.02
N ILE A 89 -8.47 0.77 12.24
CA ILE A 89 -8.72 1.78 11.22
C ILE A 89 -8.46 1.15 9.86
N GLY A 90 -9.49 1.10 9.03
CA GLY A 90 -9.39 0.71 7.62
C GLY A 90 -9.77 1.88 6.73
N TRP A 91 -9.24 1.89 5.52
CA TRP A 91 -9.61 2.82 4.46
C TRP A 91 -10.05 2.04 3.23
N GLY A 92 -11.02 2.56 2.47
CA GLY A 92 -11.47 1.88 1.27
C GLY A 92 -12.56 2.61 0.50
N GLN A 93 -12.96 2.02 -0.62
CA GLN A 93 -13.98 2.57 -1.51
C GLN A 93 -15.34 2.65 -0.80
N ARG A 94 -15.96 3.82 -0.79
CA ARG A 94 -17.17 4.11 0.01
C ARG A 94 -18.31 3.12 -0.21
N ARG A 95 -18.64 2.86 -1.49
CA ARG A 95 -19.78 2.01 -1.86
C ARG A 95 -19.53 0.55 -1.46
N TYR A 96 -18.35 0.03 -1.75
CA TYR A 96 -17.95 -1.32 -1.35
C TYR A 96 -17.93 -1.50 0.17
N TYR A 97 -17.29 -0.58 0.89
CA TYR A 97 -17.06 -0.72 2.33
C TYR A 97 -18.32 -0.58 3.20
N MET A 98 -19.27 0.25 2.76
CA MET A 98 -20.53 0.49 3.47
C MET A 98 -21.67 -0.45 3.00
N ALA A 99 -21.47 -1.22 1.93
CA ALA A 99 -22.45 -2.19 1.47
C ALA A 99 -22.58 -3.37 2.45
N ARG A 100 -23.81 -3.87 2.62
CA ARG A 100 -24.06 -5.10 3.39
C ARG A 100 -23.57 -6.35 2.65
N ASP A 101 -23.75 -6.36 1.34
CA ASP A 101 -23.31 -7.41 0.43
C ASP A 101 -22.76 -6.78 -0.86
N PRO A 102 -21.45 -6.48 -0.91
CA PRO A 102 -20.85 -5.90 -2.10
C PRO A 102 -20.73 -6.96 -3.20
N GLY A 103 -21.64 -6.93 -4.17
CA GLY A 103 -21.55 -7.78 -5.36
C GLY A 103 -20.36 -7.45 -6.27
N LEU A 104 -20.10 -8.33 -7.24
CA LEU A 104 -18.98 -8.23 -8.19
C LEU A 104 -18.88 -6.87 -8.90
N LEU A 105 -20.03 -6.29 -9.30
CA LEU A 105 -20.07 -4.98 -9.97
C LEU A 105 -19.57 -3.84 -9.08
N THR A 106 -19.85 -3.89 -7.77
CA THR A 106 -19.33 -2.90 -6.81
C THR A 106 -17.82 -3.04 -6.65
N GLY A 107 -17.30 -4.29 -6.71
CA GLY A 107 -15.87 -4.56 -6.75
C GLY A 107 -15.20 -4.02 -8.02
N LEU A 108 -15.80 -4.23 -9.19
CA LEU A 108 -15.29 -3.69 -10.46
C LEU A 108 -15.33 -2.16 -10.50
N ALA A 109 -16.37 -1.54 -9.94
CA ALA A 109 -16.45 -0.08 -9.82
C ALA A 109 -15.31 0.51 -8.96
N ALA A 110 -14.70 -0.30 -8.09
CA ALA A 110 -13.54 0.12 -7.29
C ALA A 110 -12.27 0.32 -8.12
N LEU A 111 -12.25 -0.13 -9.38
CA LEU A 111 -11.15 0.12 -10.31
C LEU A 111 -11.14 1.57 -10.83
N PHE A 112 -12.27 2.28 -10.77
CA PHE A 112 -12.38 3.66 -11.22
C PHE A 112 -12.29 4.66 -10.06
N PRO A 113 -11.79 5.89 -10.31
CA PRO A 113 -11.77 6.96 -9.32
C PRO A 113 -13.12 7.14 -8.63
N SER A 114 -13.12 7.03 -7.31
CA SER A 114 -14.34 7.08 -6.50
C SER A 114 -14.10 7.59 -5.09
N ALA A 115 -15.19 8.02 -4.44
CA ALA A 115 -15.14 8.45 -3.05
C ALA A 115 -14.71 7.30 -2.12
N SER A 116 -13.92 7.64 -1.12
CA SER A 116 -13.41 6.71 -0.12
C SER A 116 -13.94 7.04 1.29
N VAL A 117 -13.74 6.10 2.22
CA VAL A 117 -14.14 6.25 3.62
C VAL A 117 -13.09 5.66 4.54
N ILE A 118 -13.03 6.20 5.76
CA ILE A 118 -12.31 5.61 6.87
C ILE A 118 -13.32 4.88 7.76
N HIS A 119 -13.08 3.58 7.98
CA HIS A 119 -13.86 2.75 8.88
C HIS A 119 -13.09 2.54 10.18
N VAL A 120 -13.74 2.81 11.30
CA VAL A 120 -13.16 2.78 12.63
C VAL A 120 -13.96 1.86 13.51
N ARG A 121 -13.33 0.83 14.07
CA ARG A 121 -13.98 -0.12 14.98
C ARG A 121 -13.17 -0.37 16.24
N PRO A 122 -13.82 -0.53 17.41
CA PRO A 122 -13.12 -0.90 18.62
C PRO A 122 -12.59 -2.32 18.49
N TRP A 123 -11.43 -2.59 19.09
CA TRP A 123 -10.86 -3.94 19.12
C TRP A 123 -10.30 -4.28 20.49
N ARG A 124 -10.85 -5.33 21.08
CA ARG A 124 -10.41 -5.92 22.34
C ARG A 124 -9.73 -7.26 22.02
N PRO A 125 -8.39 -7.32 22.00
CA PRO A 125 -7.70 -8.57 21.76
C PRO A 125 -7.89 -9.56 22.90
N GLY A 126 -7.93 -10.85 22.57
CA GLY A 126 -7.73 -11.93 23.53
C GLY A 126 -6.25 -12.14 23.90
N PRO A 127 -5.95 -13.09 24.79
CA PRO A 127 -4.57 -13.47 25.11
C PRO A 127 -3.77 -13.83 23.85
N GLY A 128 -2.47 -13.49 23.83
CA GLY A 128 -1.58 -13.87 22.72
C GLY A 128 -1.84 -13.14 21.38
N TYR A 129 -2.61 -12.04 21.35
CA TYR A 129 -2.96 -11.34 20.11
C TYR A 129 -1.78 -10.87 19.25
N ARG A 130 -0.60 -10.75 19.86
CA ARG A 130 0.67 -10.39 19.23
C ARG A 130 1.23 -11.50 18.34
N SER A 131 0.87 -12.75 18.61
CA SER A 131 1.39 -13.96 17.94
C SER A 131 0.51 -14.45 16.79
N SER A 132 -0.19 -13.55 16.09
CA SER A 132 -1.15 -13.94 15.05
C SER A 132 -0.53 -13.87 13.66
N ARG A 133 -0.74 -14.91 12.84
CA ARG A 133 -0.36 -14.90 11.41
C ARG A 133 -0.99 -13.78 10.58
N HIS A 134 -2.08 -13.20 11.08
CA HIS A 134 -2.86 -12.15 10.42
C HIS A 134 -2.54 -10.74 10.94
N ARG A 135 -1.57 -10.62 11.86
CA ARG A 135 -1.19 -9.35 12.46
C ARG A 135 0.31 -9.21 12.60
N THR A 136 0.83 -8.07 12.17
CA THR A 136 2.24 -7.71 12.36
C THR A 136 2.31 -6.47 13.25
N TRP A 137 3.17 -6.49 14.25
CA TRP A 137 3.31 -5.39 15.22
C TRP A 137 4.64 -4.70 15.01
N LEU A 138 4.63 -3.38 14.88
CA LEU A 138 5.79 -2.55 14.54
C LEU A 138 6.01 -1.50 15.63
N HIS A 139 7.22 -1.41 16.14
CA HIS A 139 7.65 -0.22 16.88
C HIS A 139 7.93 0.90 15.90
N LEU A 140 7.52 2.11 16.26
CA LEU A 140 7.73 3.27 15.40
C LEU A 140 9.03 3.99 15.77
N PRO A 141 9.75 4.56 14.79
CA PRO A 141 10.85 5.48 15.05
C PRO A 141 10.41 6.75 15.76
N ALA A 142 11.39 7.56 16.17
CA ALA A 142 11.13 8.87 16.76
C ALA A 142 10.26 9.73 15.85
N GLY A 143 9.13 10.22 16.40
CA GLY A 143 8.14 11.02 15.67
C GLY A 143 7.22 10.21 14.75
N GLY A 144 7.31 8.88 14.70
CA GLY A 144 6.45 8.04 13.86
C GLY A 144 4.97 8.17 14.20
N TRP A 145 4.61 8.15 15.48
CA TRP A 145 3.22 8.40 15.91
C TRP A 145 2.71 9.80 15.54
N ARG A 146 3.57 10.81 15.56
CA ARG A 146 3.20 12.16 15.09
C ARG A 146 2.93 12.16 13.59
N GLY A 147 3.81 11.54 12.81
CA GLY A 147 3.64 11.44 11.36
C GLY A 147 2.38 10.65 10.96
N LEU A 148 2.11 9.53 11.64
CA LEU A 148 0.89 8.75 11.42
C LEU A 148 -0.38 9.54 11.75
N ARG A 149 -0.39 10.30 12.86
CA ARG A 149 -1.54 11.16 13.20
C ARG A 149 -1.81 12.23 12.13
N VAL A 150 -0.77 12.87 11.63
CA VAL A 150 -0.90 13.86 10.53
C VAL A 150 -1.43 13.20 9.26
N PHE A 151 -0.99 11.98 8.94
CA PHE A 151 -1.51 11.22 7.81
C PHE A 151 -3.00 10.90 7.96
N LEU A 152 -3.39 10.34 9.11
CA LEU A 152 -4.79 10.01 9.39
C LEU A 152 -5.70 11.25 9.38
N ASP A 153 -5.23 12.36 9.92
CA ASP A 153 -5.96 13.63 9.94
C ASP A 153 -6.23 14.16 8.52
N ARG A 154 -5.19 14.18 7.66
CA ARG A 154 -5.32 14.62 6.26
C ARG A 154 -6.28 13.76 5.45
N ALA A 155 -6.32 12.47 5.74
CA ALA A 155 -7.20 11.53 5.07
C ALA A 155 -8.68 11.72 5.46
N LEU A 156 -9.00 12.42 6.56
CA LEU A 156 -10.36 12.64 7.04
C LEU A 156 -10.97 13.95 6.51
N ALA A 157 -12.23 13.90 6.11
CA ALA A 157 -12.99 15.08 5.74
C ALA A 157 -13.46 15.85 6.98
N HIS A 158 -13.17 17.15 7.01
CA HIS A 158 -13.51 18.06 8.11
C HIS A 158 -14.30 19.29 7.63
N PRO A 159 -15.47 19.13 6.97
CA PRO A 159 -16.28 20.28 6.59
C PRO A 159 -16.63 21.09 7.84
N HIS A 160 -16.38 22.40 7.79
CA HIS A 160 -16.63 23.33 8.91
C HIS A 160 -15.87 22.97 10.21
N GLY A 161 -14.71 22.32 10.11
CA GLY A 161 -13.84 22.03 11.27
C GLY A 161 -14.23 20.79 12.08
N HIS A 162 -15.23 20.02 11.64
CA HIS A 162 -15.67 18.79 12.31
C HIS A 162 -15.58 17.57 11.40
N LEU A 163 -15.17 16.43 11.96
CA LEU A 163 -15.16 15.16 11.24
C LEU A 163 -16.52 14.82 10.64
N GLN A 164 -16.56 14.57 9.34
CA GLN A 164 -17.77 14.15 8.65
C GLN A 164 -18.04 12.66 8.89
N ALA A 165 -18.82 12.36 9.93
CA ALA A 165 -19.32 11.02 10.18
C ALA A 165 -20.41 10.62 9.16
N LEU A 166 -20.34 9.38 8.68
CA LEU A 166 -21.29 8.77 7.74
C LEU A 166 -22.21 7.74 8.41
N GLY A 167 -22.05 7.54 9.72
CA GLY A 167 -22.82 6.60 10.53
C GLY A 167 -22.20 5.21 10.61
N ALA A 168 -22.93 4.27 11.20
CA ALA A 168 -22.58 2.85 11.27
C ALA A 168 -23.40 2.08 10.23
N HIS A 169 -22.77 1.20 9.45
CA HIS A 169 -23.45 0.37 8.44
C HIS A 169 -22.79 -1.01 8.33
N GLY A 170 -23.54 -2.07 8.64
CA GLY A 170 -23.16 -3.48 8.37
C GLY A 170 -21.99 -4.06 9.19
N ARG A 171 -20.98 -3.26 9.52
CA ARG A 171 -19.79 -3.63 10.29
C ARG A 171 -19.80 -2.85 11.60
N ARG A 172 -19.57 -3.53 12.73
CA ARG A 172 -19.60 -2.94 14.09
C ARG A 172 -18.50 -1.85 14.22
N GLY A 173 -18.83 -0.62 13.86
CA GLY A 173 -17.90 0.52 13.79
C GLY A 173 -18.56 1.77 13.21
N LEU A 174 -17.79 2.84 13.09
CA LEU A 174 -18.20 4.12 12.51
C LEU A 174 -17.46 4.36 11.19
N PHE A 175 -18.17 4.93 10.23
CA PHE A 175 -17.58 5.41 8.98
C PHE A 175 -17.44 6.92 9.01
N PHE A 176 -16.33 7.41 8.46
CA PHE A 176 -16.04 8.81 8.24
C PHE A 176 -15.71 9.03 6.76
N ALA A 177 -16.13 10.15 6.21
CA ALA A 177 -15.76 10.51 4.84
C ALA A 177 -14.25 10.79 4.77
N SER A 178 -13.62 10.32 3.70
CA SER A 178 -12.22 10.62 3.41
C SER A 178 -12.13 11.63 2.27
N THR A 179 -11.07 12.45 2.30
CA THR A 179 -10.72 13.42 1.26
C THR A 179 -10.01 12.78 0.08
N GLU A 180 -9.56 11.54 0.22
CA GLU A 180 -8.76 10.84 -0.77
C GLU A 180 -9.63 10.08 -1.78
N THR A 181 -9.08 9.84 -2.97
CA THR A 181 -9.75 9.08 -4.04
C THR A 181 -9.31 7.62 -3.99
N TYR A 182 -10.26 6.69 -4.11
CA TYR A 182 -9.99 5.26 -4.29
C TYR A 182 -10.06 4.91 -5.78
N ASP A 183 -9.09 4.13 -6.27
CA ASP A 183 -9.08 3.56 -7.62
C ASP A 183 -8.22 2.28 -7.68
N ALA A 184 -8.01 1.74 -8.89
CA ALA A 184 -7.22 0.54 -9.12
C ALA A 184 -5.74 0.61 -8.66
N PHE A 185 -5.19 1.83 -8.51
CA PHE A 185 -3.80 2.07 -8.12
C PHE A 185 -3.66 2.65 -6.70
N HIS A 186 -4.75 3.18 -6.15
CA HIS A 186 -4.83 3.63 -4.76
C HIS A 186 -5.86 2.81 -3.98
N THR A 187 -5.40 1.65 -3.50
CA THR A 187 -6.23 0.71 -2.74
C THR A 187 -5.96 0.80 -1.24
N CYS A 188 -6.71 0.04 -0.44
CA CYS A 188 -6.46 -0.11 1.00
C CYS A 188 -5.03 -0.59 1.33
N ASN A 189 -4.43 -1.36 0.41
CA ASN A 189 -3.10 -1.93 0.59
C ASN A 189 -2.04 -0.85 0.34
N THR A 190 -2.21 -0.05 -0.72
CA THR A 190 -1.40 1.14 -1.01
C THR A 190 -1.48 2.14 0.14
N TRP A 191 -2.69 2.44 0.61
CA TRP A 191 -2.95 3.36 1.72
C TRP A 191 -2.29 2.90 3.03
N THR A 192 -2.32 1.59 3.31
CA THR A 192 -1.61 1.00 4.47
C THR A 192 -0.10 1.26 4.38
N MET A 193 0.51 1.08 3.20
CA MET A 193 1.94 1.34 3.02
C MET A 193 2.29 2.84 3.13
N GLN A 194 1.42 3.73 2.63
CA GLN A 194 1.58 5.17 2.82
C GLN A 194 1.50 5.57 4.29
N ALA A 195 0.62 4.94 5.08
CA ALA A 195 0.54 5.15 6.51
C ALA A 195 1.84 4.72 7.23
N LEU A 196 2.41 3.57 6.85
CA LEU A 196 3.71 3.12 7.37
C LEU A 196 4.84 4.11 7.03
N HIS A 197 4.87 4.59 5.78
CA HIS A 197 5.83 5.60 5.35
C HIS A 197 5.67 6.91 6.14
N ALA A 198 4.44 7.38 6.33
CA ALA A 198 4.16 8.55 7.16
C ALA A 198 4.53 8.33 8.64
N ALA A 199 4.46 7.09 9.12
CA ALA A 199 4.97 6.66 10.41
C ALA A 199 6.52 6.55 10.47
N ARG A 200 7.22 7.05 9.43
CA ARG A 200 8.69 7.07 9.27
C ARG A 200 9.33 5.69 9.12
N LEU A 201 8.53 4.67 8.81
CA LEU A 201 9.06 3.36 8.48
C LEU A 201 9.55 3.34 7.03
N PRO A 202 10.56 2.50 6.70
CA PRO A 202 11.07 2.35 5.34
C PRO A 202 10.09 1.54 4.47
N ALA A 203 8.92 2.11 4.21
CA ALA A 203 7.83 1.51 3.46
C ALA A 203 7.63 2.24 2.12
N THR A 204 7.52 1.48 1.04
CA THR A 204 7.19 1.98 -0.30
C THR A 204 5.78 1.54 -0.67
N SER A 205 4.95 2.45 -1.16
CA SER A 205 3.58 2.17 -1.60
C SER A 205 3.46 1.89 -3.09
N THR A 206 4.49 2.21 -3.88
CA THR A 206 4.55 1.95 -5.32
C THR A 206 4.28 0.47 -5.62
N ASP A 207 3.36 0.21 -6.54
CA ASP A 207 2.95 -1.13 -6.99
C ASP A 207 2.38 -2.06 -5.89
N VAL A 208 2.00 -1.53 -4.73
CA VAL A 208 1.36 -2.31 -3.65
C VAL A 208 -0.16 -2.22 -3.78
N LEU A 209 -0.75 -3.18 -4.49
CA LEU A 209 -2.20 -3.25 -4.76
C LEU A 209 -2.90 -4.33 -3.94
N PHE A 210 -2.21 -5.39 -3.55
CA PHE A 210 -2.75 -6.58 -2.89
C PHE A 210 -2.23 -6.77 -1.46
N ALA A 211 -3.05 -7.36 -0.58
CA ALA A 211 -2.67 -7.62 0.81
C ALA A 211 -1.46 -8.56 0.97
N GLY A 212 -1.27 -9.47 0.00
CA GLY A 212 -0.08 -10.31 -0.08
C GLY A 212 1.21 -9.50 -0.26
N GLN A 213 1.17 -8.40 -1.02
CA GLN A 213 2.33 -7.53 -1.22
C GLN A 213 2.67 -6.75 0.05
N VAL A 214 1.66 -6.27 0.79
CA VAL A 214 1.85 -5.67 2.13
C VAL A 214 2.49 -6.69 3.07
N SER A 215 1.99 -7.93 3.07
CA SER A 215 2.55 -9.01 3.89
C SER A 215 4.01 -9.26 3.53
N SER A 216 4.34 -9.39 2.25
CA SER A 216 5.73 -9.57 1.79
C SER A 216 6.62 -8.39 2.21
N ALA A 217 6.15 -7.16 2.06
CA ALA A 217 6.89 -5.95 2.46
C ALA A 217 7.18 -5.95 3.97
N LEU A 218 6.23 -6.38 4.80
CA LEU A 218 6.44 -6.46 6.25
C LEU A 218 7.55 -7.45 6.64
N HIS A 219 7.77 -8.51 5.86
CA HIS A 219 8.76 -9.56 6.16
C HIS A 219 10.17 -9.29 5.62
N VAL A 220 10.37 -8.26 4.79
CA VAL A 220 11.73 -7.90 4.31
C VAL A 220 12.52 -7.13 5.36
N ALA A 221 13.85 -7.18 5.27
CA ALA A 221 14.78 -6.67 6.29
C ALA A 221 14.51 -5.22 6.78
N PRO A 222 14.15 -4.23 5.94
CA PRO A 222 13.92 -2.87 6.40
C PRO A 222 12.78 -2.75 7.41
N LEU A 223 11.66 -3.45 7.18
CA LEU A 223 10.49 -3.41 8.06
C LEU A 223 10.55 -4.47 9.16
N ARG A 224 11.16 -5.64 8.89
CA ARG A 224 11.33 -6.73 9.86
C ARG A 224 12.06 -6.28 11.13
N ARG A 225 13.01 -5.34 11.03
CA ARG A 225 13.74 -4.79 12.19
C ARG A 225 12.87 -3.99 13.16
N PHE A 226 11.76 -3.43 12.66
CA PHE A 226 10.79 -2.71 13.50
C PHE A 226 9.76 -3.64 14.11
N GLN A 227 9.68 -4.91 13.66
CA GLN A 227 8.73 -5.84 14.23
C GLN A 227 9.03 -6.10 15.70
N THR A 228 7.99 -6.16 16.52
CA THR A 228 8.13 -6.65 17.90
C THR A 228 8.49 -8.13 17.80
N THR A 229 9.76 -8.49 17.98
CA THR A 229 10.15 -9.90 18.11
C THR A 229 9.36 -10.47 19.27
N LEU A 230 8.53 -11.47 19.02
CA LEU A 230 8.10 -12.35 20.08
C LEU A 230 9.37 -13.03 20.59
N MET A 231 9.89 -12.61 21.74
CA MET A 231 10.76 -13.50 22.48
C MET A 231 9.88 -14.70 22.86
N ILE A 232 9.94 -15.74 22.03
CA ILE A 232 9.61 -17.09 22.50
C ILE A 232 10.73 -17.38 23.49
N THR A 233 10.50 -17.11 24.78
CA THR A 233 11.36 -17.64 25.83
C THR A 233 11.31 -19.16 25.67
N PRO A 234 12.42 -19.86 25.39
CA PRO A 234 12.41 -21.31 25.42
C PRO A 234 11.97 -21.69 26.83
N GLY A 235 10.90 -22.46 26.94
CA GLY A 235 10.45 -23.00 28.21
C GLY A 235 11.63 -23.71 28.86
N HIS A 236 11.97 -23.29 30.08
CA HIS A 236 12.76 -24.09 30.99
C HIS A 236 11.94 -25.36 31.25
N ASN A 237 12.21 -26.42 30.51
CA ASN A 237 11.85 -27.76 30.96
C ASN A 237 12.83 -28.11 32.08
N SER A 238 12.48 -27.73 33.30
CA SER A 238 13.03 -28.36 34.48
C SER A 238 12.48 -29.78 34.50
N SER A 239 13.33 -30.74 34.15
CA SER A 239 13.11 -32.14 34.45
C SER A 239 12.93 -32.29 35.96
N SER A 240 11.86 -32.97 36.36
CA SER A 240 11.71 -33.62 37.67
C SER A 240 10.99 -34.93 37.43
#